data_AF-A0ABD5DXQ5-F1
#
_entry.id   AF-A0ABD5DXQ5-F1
#
_cell.length_a   1.000
_cell.length_b   1.000
_cell.length_c   1.000
_cell.angle_alpha   90.00
_cell.angle_beta   90.00
_cell.angle_gamma   90.00
#
_symmetry.space_group_name_H-M   'P 1'
#
loop_
_entity.id
_entity.type
_entity.pdbx_description
1 polymer ?
#
loop_
_entity_poly.entity_id
_entity_poly.type
_entity_poly.pdbx_seq_one_letter_code
_entity_poly.pdbx_strand_id
1 'polypeptide(L)'
;VDEGQILLDGHDLREYKLSSLRDQVALVSQNVHLFNDTVANNIAYARTEEYSREQIEEAARMAYAMDFINKMDNGLDTIIGENGVM
;
A
#
# COMPACT_ATOMS: atom_id res chain seq x y z
N VAL A 1 21.82 11.16 -5.61
CA VAL A 1 22.27 12.40 -4.93
C VAL A 1 23.46 12.93 -5.70
N ASP A 2 23.57 14.25 -5.85
CA ASP A 2 24.62 14.88 -6.68
C ASP A 2 26.00 14.81 -5.99
N GLU A 3 26.04 14.83 -4.65
CA GLU A 3 27.25 14.55 -3.85
C GLU A 3 26.90 13.71 -2.61
N GLY A 4 27.88 12.94 -2.09
CA GLY A 4 27.74 12.11 -0.89
C GLY A 4 27.17 10.70 -1.12
N GLN A 5 26.69 10.08 -0.04
CA GLN A 5 26.10 8.74 -0.04
C GLN A 5 24.99 8.63 1.00
N ILE A 6 23.99 7.78 0.71
CA ILE A 6 22.95 7.39 1.66
C ILE A 6 23.19 5.92 1.96
N LEU A 7 23.32 5.59 3.24
CA LEU A 7 23.61 4.23 3.69
C LEU A 7 22.36 3.60 4.29
N LEU A 8 22.11 2.34 3.95
CA LEU A 8 21.20 1.43 4.64
C LEU A 8 22.05 0.27 5.16
N ASP A 9 21.95 -0.03 6.45
CA ASP A 9 22.75 -1.09 7.11
C ASP A 9 24.27 -1.02 6.83
N GLY A 10 24.80 0.19 6.61
CA GLY A 10 26.21 0.43 6.32
C GLY A 10 26.62 0.28 4.85
N HIS A 11 25.70 -0.08 3.96
CA HIS A 11 25.91 -0.19 2.51
C HIS A 11 25.27 0.98 1.76
N ASP A 12 25.90 1.43 0.68
CA ASP A 12 25.31 2.48 -0.15
C ASP A 12 24.01 1.98 -0.81
N LEU A 13 22.94 2.79 -0.81
CA LEU A 13 21.68 2.45 -1.47
C LEU A 13 21.86 2.00 -2.94
N ARG A 14 22.89 2.51 -3.62
CA ARG A 14 23.24 2.18 -5.01
C ARG A 14 23.79 0.75 -5.18
N GLU A 15 24.20 0.08 -4.10
CA GLU A 15 24.65 -1.31 -4.10
C GLU A 15 23.49 -2.32 -4.15
N TYR A 16 22.28 -1.90 -3.76
CA TYR A 16 21.11 -2.77 -3.70
C TYR A 16 20.42 -2.90 -5.06
N LYS A 17 19.86 -4.09 -5.33
CA LYS A 17 18.85 -4.23 -6.40
C LYS A 17 17.65 -3.35 -6.05
N LEU A 18 17.23 -2.49 -6.97
CA LEU A 18 16.13 -1.55 -6.73
C LEU A 18 14.84 -2.20 -6.22
N SER A 19 14.51 -3.42 -6.64
CA SER A 19 13.32 -4.13 -6.13
C SER A 19 13.47 -4.44 -4.64
N SER A 20 14.61 -5.00 -4.24
CA SER A 20 14.89 -5.34 -2.83
C SER A 20 14.90 -4.11 -1.94
N LEU A 21 15.48 -2.99 -2.42
CA LEU A 21 15.48 -1.74 -1.68
C LEU A 21 14.05 -1.19 -1.51
N ARG A 22 13.26 -1.19 -2.58
CA ARG A 22 11.87 -0.69 -2.54
C ARG A 22 10.94 -1.57 -1.72
N ASP A 23 11.18 -2.87 -1.65
CA ASP A 23 10.43 -3.77 -0.78
C ASP A 23 10.60 -3.46 0.72
N GLN A 24 11.65 -2.73 1.12
CA GLN A 24 11.89 -2.27 2.49
C GLN A 24 11.26 -0.90 2.80
N VAL A 25 10.67 -0.23 1.81
CA VAL A 25 10.16 1.15 1.95
C VAL A 25 8.69 1.20 1.57
N ALA A 26 7.86 1.71 2.47
CA ALA A 26 6.49 2.11 2.17
C ALA A 26 6.38 3.64 2.14
N LEU A 27 5.48 4.17 1.32
CA LEU A 27 5.23 5.61 1.20
C LEU A 27 3.76 5.90 1.50
N VAL A 28 3.51 6.87 2.39
CA VAL A 28 2.18 7.46 2.63
C VAL A 28 2.25 8.93 2.20
N SER A 29 1.35 9.33 1.30
CA SER A 29 1.31 10.66 0.69
C SER A 29 -0.09 11.26 0.82
N GLN A 30 -0.20 12.59 0.75
CA GLN A 30 -1.51 13.26 0.64
C GLN A 30 -2.26 12.86 -0.63
N ASN A 31 -1.52 12.62 -1.72
CA ASN A 31 -2.06 12.10 -2.97
C ASN A 31 -1.65 10.63 -3.07
N VAL A 32 -2.54 9.73 -2.62
CA VAL A 32 -2.38 8.28 -2.78
C VAL A 32 -2.81 7.86 -4.18
N HIS A 33 -2.10 6.89 -4.75
CA HIS A 33 -2.52 6.29 -6.01
C HIS A 33 -3.51 5.17 -5.72
N LEU A 34 -4.71 5.27 -6.30
CA LEU A 34 -5.76 4.25 -6.19
C LEU A 34 -5.98 3.62 -7.57
N PHE A 35 -5.99 2.30 -7.58
CA PHE A 35 -6.25 1.49 -8.76
C PHE A 35 -7.73 1.16 -8.86
N ASN A 36 -8.21 0.99 -10.10
CA ASN A 36 -9.57 0.55 -10.38
C ASN A 36 -9.78 -0.92 -10.00
N ASP A 37 -9.99 -1.16 -8.70
CA ASP A 37 -10.12 -2.49 -8.09
C ASP A 37 -10.83 -2.36 -6.73
N THR A 38 -11.05 -3.48 -6.03
CA THR A 38 -11.63 -3.48 -4.68
C THR A 38 -10.76 -2.73 -3.67
N VAL A 39 -11.38 -2.27 -2.58
CA VAL A 39 -10.65 -1.72 -1.42
C VAL A 39 -9.60 -2.71 -0.93
N ALA A 40 -9.95 -4.00 -0.80
CA ALA A 40 -9.03 -5.03 -0.34
C ALA A 40 -7.80 -5.18 -1.25
N ASN A 41 -7.99 -5.19 -2.56
CA ASN A 41 -6.88 -5.32 -3.52
C ASN A 41 -6.01 -4.06 -3.56
N ASN A 42 -6.57 -2.88 -3.30
CA ASN A 42 -5.78 -1.66 -3.14
C ASN A 42 -4.93 -1.69 -1.85
N ILE A 43 -5.44 -2.27 -0.76
CA ILE A 43 -4.66 -2.44 0.48
C ILE A 43 -3.52 -3.46 0.28
N ALA A 44 -3.81 -4.58 -0.38
CA ALA A 44 -2.85 -5.65 -0.67
C ALA A 44 -2.16 -5.51 -2.03
N TYR A 45 -2.02 -4.27 -2.54
CA TYR A 45 -1.56 -4.01 -3.90
C TYR A 45 -0.27 -4.77 -4.24
N ALA A 46 -0.26 -5.39 -5.43
CA ALA A 46 0.80 -6.25 -5.95
C ALA A 46 1.11 -7.53 -5.14
N ARG A 47 0.36 -7.82 -4.08
CA ARG A 47 0.52 -8.99 -3.20
C ARG A 47 -0.84 -9.60 -2.79
N THR A 48 -1.82 -9.56 -3.69
CA THR A 48 -3.21 -10.00 -3.42
C THR A 48 -3.32 -11.46 -2.98
N GLU A 49 -2.40 -12.32 -3.44
CA GLU A 49 -2.36 -13.74 -3.08
C GLU A 49 -1.55 -14.04 -1.80
N GLU A 50 -0.83 -13.06 -1.24
CA GLU A 50 0.04 -13.26 -0.08
C GLU A 50 -0.66 -13.00 1.25
N TYR A 51 -1.67 -12.13 1.26
CA TYR A 51 -2.36 -11.71 2.48
C TYR A 51 -3.78 -12.26 2.55
N SER A 52 -4.13 -12.85 3.69
CA SER A 52 -5.50 -13.32 3.93
C SER A 52 -6.46 -12.15 4.13
N ARG A 53 -7.76 -12.41 3.97
CA ARG A 53 -8.81 -11.40 4.19
C ARG A 53 -8.73 -10.82 5.59
N GLU A 54 -8.47 -11.65 6.59
CA GLU A 54 -8.37 -11.26 8.00
C GLU A 54 -7.17 -10.32 8.24
N GLN A 55 -6.04 -10.55 7.57
CA GLN A 55 -4.87 -9.66 7.66
C GLN A 55 -5.16 -8.29 7.05
N ILE A 56 -5.89 -8.24 5.94
CA ILE A 56 -6.32 -7.01 5.28
C ILE A 56 -7.28 -6.23 6.18
N GLU A 57 -8.28 -6.91 6.76
CA GLU A 57 -9.24 -6.30 7.69
C GLU A 57 -8.54 -5.78 8.96
N GLU A 58 -7.59 -6.54 9.51
CA GLU A 58 -6.78 -6.12 10.64
C GLU A 58 -6.01 -4.83 10.29
N ALA A 59 -5.33 -4.78 9.14
CA ALA A 59 -4.61 -3.59 8.69
C ALA A 59 -5.54 -2.38 8.50
N ALA A 60 -6.71 -2.57 7.88
CA ALA A 60 -7.70 -1.51 7.66
C ALA A 60 -8.24 -0.94 8.98
N ARG A 61 -8.51 -1.79 9.98
CA ARG A 61 -8.92 -1.36 11.32
C ARG A 61 -7.77 -0.68 12.06
N MET A 62 -6.54 -1.20 11.89
CA MET A 62 -5.23 -0.56 12.18
C MET A 62 -5.23 0.94 11.84
N ALA A 63 -5.62 1.20 10.60
CA ALA A 63 -5.61 2.50 9.96
C ALA A 63 -6.89 3.34 10.19
N TYR A 64 -7.80 2.92 11.08
CA TYR A 64 -9.11 3.56 11.30
C TYR A 64 -9.98 3.65 10.03
N ALA A 65 -9.76 2.77 9.05
CA ALA A 65 -10.47 2.81 7.78
C ALA A 65 -11.79 2.03 7.79
N MET A 66 -11.92 1.04 8.69
CA MET A 66 -13.12 0.19 8.73
C MET A 66 -14.42 0.96 8.96
N ASP A 67 -14.38 2.11 9.67
CA ASP A 67 -15.56 2.93 9.93
C ASP A 67 -16.21 3.49 8.66
N PHE A 68 -15.41 3.79 7.64
CA PHE A 68 -15.94 4.26 6.35
C PHE A 68 -16.12 3.11 5.36
N ILE A 69 -15.24 2.10 5.39
CA ILE A 69 -15.37 0.91 4.54
C ILE A 69 -16.70 0.20 4.82
N ASN A 70 -17.08 0.02 6.09
CA ASN A 70 -18.34 -0.61 6.48
C ASN A 70 -19.59 0.17 6.08
N LYS A 71 -19.46 1.44 5.67
CA LYS A 71 -20.57 2.26 5.17
C LYS A 71 -20.72 2.18 3.65
N MET A 72 -19.78 1.55 2.95
CA MET A 72 -19.86 1.29 1.52
C MET A 72 -20.75 0.08 1.25
N ASP A 73 -21.43 0.06 0.10
CA ASP A 73 -22.41 -0.98 -0.25
C ASP A 73 -21.84 -2.41 -0.17
N ASN A 74 -20.56 -2.60 -0.55
CA ASN A 74 -19.91 -3.92 -0.57
C ASN A 74 -18.70 -4.01 0.38
N GLY A 75 -18.55 -3.07 1.32
CA GLY A 75 -17.43 -3.08 2.27
C GLY A 75 -16.07 -3.13 1.58
N LEU A 76 -15.21 -4.06 2.00
CA LEU A 76 -13.88 -4.30 1.43
C LEU A 76 -13.91 -4.73 -0.05
N ASP A 77 -15.03 -5.24 -0.54
CA ASP A 77 -15.21 -5.67 -1.93
C ASP A 77 -15.80 -4.54 -2.80
N THR A 78 -15.98 -3.33 -2.25
CA THR A 78 -16.36 -2.15 -3.01
C THR A 78 -15.26 -1.81 -4.01
N ILE A 79 -15.62 -1.75 -5.30
CA ILE A 79 -14.72 -1.31 -6.36
C ILE A 79 -14.59 0.21 -6.27
N ILE A 80 -13.35 0.68 -6.23
CA ILE A 80 -13.02 2.11 -6.25
C ILE A 80 -12.40 2.42 -7.61
N GLY A 81 -12.89 3.43 -8.33
CA GLY A 81 -12.32 3.88 -9.59
C GLY A 81 -10.97 4.60 -9.41
N GLU A 82 -10.29 4.90 -10.53
CA GLU A 82 -9.04 5.66 -10.50
C GLU A 82 -9.21 6.99 -9.73
N ASN A 83 -8.25 7.31 -8.85
CA ASN A 83 -8.26 8.48 -7.96
C ASN A 83 -9.42 8.53 -6.95
N GLY A 84 -10.09 7.41 -6.65
CA GLY A 84 -11.11 7.38 -5.60
C GLY A 84 -12.50 7.84 -6.04
N VAL A 85 -12.76 7.93 -7.34
CA VAL A 85 -14.08 8.25 -7.87
C VAL A 85 -14.94 6.98 -7.81
N MET A 86 -16.08 7.07 -7.12
CA MET A 86 -17.07 6.01 -6.97
C MET A 86 -18.27 6.28 -7.86
#